data_AF-A0A327WKE4-F1
#
_entry.id   AF-A0A327WKE4-F1
#
_cell.length_a   1.000
_cell.length_b   1.000
_cell.length_c   1.000
_cell.angle_alpha   90.00
_cell.angle_beta   90.00
_cell.angle_gamma   90.00
#
_symmetry.space_group_name_H-M   'P 1'
#
loop_
_entity.id
_entity.type
_entity.pdbx_description
1 polymer ?
#
loop_
_entity_poly.entity_id
_entity_poly.type
_entity_poly.pdbx_seq_one_letter_code
_entity_poly.pdbx_strand_id
1 'polypeptide(L)'
;MNRLLARIGEAAGVDFKMTTHTARHTFETLFIELGGDVVTLKDYMGHSKLETTMKYVHISERRKKEQINVFDKIFQTASAEKGGQGAA
;
A
#
# COMPACT_ATOMS: atom_id res chain seq x y z
N MET A 1 20.46 -14.18 -12.14
CA MET A 1 19.43 -13.14 -11.93
C MET A 1 20.01 -11.82 -11.40
N ASN A 2 20.60 -11.79 -10.20
CA ASN A 2 21.06 -10.52 -9.58
C ASN A 2 22.12 -9.74 -10.37
N ARG A 3 22.99 -10.40 -11.14
CA ARG A 3 24.00 -9.72 -11.99
C ARG A 3 23.38 -8.88 -13.11
N LEU A 4 22.25 -9.29 -13.67
CA LEU A 4 21.52 -8.52 -14.69
C LEU A 4 20.84 -7.31 -14.05
N LEU A 5 20.20 -7.50 -12.89
CA LEU A 5 19.59 -6.40 -12.13
C LEU A 5 20.62 -5.34 -11.72
N ALA A 6 21.83 -5.74 -11.32
CA ALA A 6 22.89 -4.79 -11.02
C ALA A 6 23.26 -3.91 -12.23
N ARG A 7 23.44 -4.51 -13.42
CA ARG A 7 23.73 -3.78 -14.66
C ARG A 7 22.60 -2.85 -15.08
N ILE A 8 21.35 -3.30 -14.92
CA ILE A 8 20.17 -2.47 -15.19
C ILE A 8 20.11 -1.29 -14.21
N GLY A 9 20.41 -1.53 -12.93
CA GLY A 9 20.47 -0.47 -11.91
C GLY A 9 21.54 0.57 -12.20
N GLU A 10 22.74 0.13 -12.59
CA GLU A 10 23.83 1.03 -13.01
C GLU A 10 23.43 1.86 -14.24
N ALA A 11 22.84 1.22 -15.27
CA ALA A 11 22.37 1.92 -16.47
C ALA A 11 21.22 2.90 -16.20
N ALA A 12 20.37 2.60 -15.21
CA ALA A 12 19.24 3.44 -14.80
C ALA A 12 19.63 4.54 -13.79
N GLY A 13 20.90 4.61 -13.35
CA GLY A 13 21.36 5.60 -12.37
C GLY A 13 20.80 5.38 -10.96
N VAL A 14 20.62 4.11 -10.56
CA VAL A 14 20.10 3.75 -9.24
C VAL A 14 21.25 3.66 -8.23
N ASP A 15 21.22 4.52 -7.20
CA ASP A 15 22.30 4.66 -6.21
C ASP A 15 22.36 3.53 -5.16
N PHE A 16 21.44 2.57 -5.22
CA PHE A 16 21.37 1.45 -4.28
C PHE A 16 21.48 0.10 -4.97
N LYS A 17 21.87 -0.91 -4.18
CA LYS A 17 22.03 -2.28 -4.68
C LYS A 17 20.70 -2.89 -5.08
N MET A 18 20.44 -2.96 -6.38
CA MET A 18 19.26 -3.63 -6.91
C MET A 18 19.45 -5.15 -6.93
N THR A 19 18.63 -5.86 -6.15
CA THR A 19 18.60 -7.32 -6.08
C THR A 19 17.17 -7.83 -6.28
N THR A 20 16.99 -9.13 -6.49
CA THR A 20 15.67 -9.77 -6.51
C THR A 20 14.89 -9.53 -5.22
N HIS A 21 15.58 -9.50 -4.07
CA HIS A 21 14.95 -9.19 -2.78
C HIS A 21 14.52 -7.73 -2.71
N THR A 22 15.36 -6.80 -3.18
CA THR A 22 15.03 -5.38 -3.24
C THR A 22 13.79 -5.15 -4.11
N ALA A 23 13.75 -5.73 -5.31
CA ALA A 23 12.61 -5.62 -6.21
C ALA A 23 11.32 -6.22 -5.60
N ARG A 24 11.42 -7.38 -4.93
CA ARG A 24 10.29 -7.98 -4.21
C ARG A 24 9.76 -7.04 -3.12
N HIS A 25 10.64 -6.48 -2.31
CA HIS A 25 10.26 -5.55 -1.25
C HIS A 25 9.63 -4.27 -1.79
N THR A 26 10.14 -3.73 -2.90
CA THR A 26 9.55 -2.58 -3.58
C THR A 26 8.13 -2.89 -4.08
N PHE A 27 7.92 -4.06 -4.70
CA PHE A 27 6.58 -4.49 -5.13
C PHE A 27 5.62 -4.63 -3.95
N GLU A 28 6.04 -5.30 -2.87
CA GLU A 28 5.21 -5.53 -1.69
C GLU A 28 4.76 -4.22 -1.03
N THR A 29 5.67 -3.26 -0.85
CA THR A 29 5.34 -1.93 -0.30
C THR A 29 4.39 -1.17 -1.22
N LEU A 30 4.69 -1.07 -2.52
CA LEU A 30 3.87 -0.33 -3.48
C LEU A 30 2.46 -0.91 -3.58
N PHE A 31 2.32 -2.24 -3.58
CA PHE A 31 1.02 -2.89 -3.66
C PHE A 31 0.12 -2.51 -2.48
N ILE A 32 0.65 -2.52 -1.25
CA ILE A 32 -0.10 -2.10 -0.06
C ILE A 32 -0.39 -0.60 -0.07
N GLU A 33 0.58 0.21 -0.49
CA GLU A 33 0.44 1.66 -0.59
C GLU A 33 -0.62 2.09 -1.59
N LEU A 34 -0.80 1.36 -2.69
CA LEU A 34 -1.83 1.60 -3.70
C LEU A 34 -3.21 1.04 -3.31
N GLY A 35 -3.37 0.56 -2.06
CA GLY A 35 -4.65 0.09 -1.53
C GLY A 35 -4.88 -1.42 -1.66
N GLY A 36 -3.89 -2.18 -2.12
CA GLY A 36 -3.95 -3.63 -2.21
C GLY A 36 -4.18 -4.32 -0.85
N ASP A 37 -4.79 -5.50 -0.90
CA ASP A 37 -5.11 -6.31 0.28
C ASP A 37 -3.94 -7.24 0.68
N VAL A 38 -3.73 -7.40 1.98
CA VAL A 38 -2.61 -8.17 2.54
C VAL A 38 -2.75 -9.68 2.31
N VAL A 39 -3.98 -10.21 2.24
CA VAL A 39 -4.23 -11.63 1.95
C VAL A 39 -3.87 -11.94 0.49
N THR A 40 -4.30 -11.08 -0.41
CA THR A 40 -3.97 -11.13 -1.84
C THR A 40 -2.46 -11.04 -2.06
N LEU A 41 -1.79 -10.10 -1.37
CA LEU A 41 -0.33 -9.98 -1.44
C LEU A 41 0.38 -11.24 -0.93
N LYS A 42 -0.12 -11.85 0.16
CA LYS A 42 0.41 -13.11 0.70
C LYS A 42 0.34 -14.23 -0.35
N ASP A 43 -0.78 -14.34 -1.06
CA ASP A 43 -0.98 -15.37 -2.08
C ASP A 43 -0.07 -15.12 -3.30
N TYR A 44 0.06 -13.87 -3.78
CA TYR A 44 1.00 -13.53 -4.85
C TYR A 44 2.46 -13.79 -4.50
N MET A 45 2.83 -13.61 -3.24
CA MET A 45 4.19 -13.85 -2.76
C MET A 45 4.47 -15.32 -2.41
N GLY A 46 3.42 -16.14 -2.33
CA GLY A 46 3.50 -17.54 -1.92
C GLY A 46 3.91 -17.71 -0.45
N HIS A 47 3.62 -16.72 0.40
CA HIS A 47 3.99 -16.80 1.82
C HIS A 47 3.06 -17.77 2.56
N SER A 48 3.65 -18.72 3.30
CA SER A 48 2.91 -19.71 4.09
C SER A 48 2.21 -19.09 5.29
N LYS A 49 2.73 -17.98 5.82
CA LYS A 49 2.18 -17.25 6.96
C LYS A 49 1.86 -15.82 6.57
N LEU A 50 0.67 -15.35 6.97
CA LEU A 50 0.25 -13.96 6.76
C LEU A 50 1.18 -12.96 7.47
N GLU A 51 1.68 -13.35 8.65
CA GLU A 51 2.57 -12.55 9.50
C GLU A 51 3.83 -12.05 8.76
N THR A 52 4.36 -12.83 7.82
CA THR A 52 5.51 -12.43 6.99
C THR A 52 5.19 -11.24 6.07
N THR A 53 3.93 -11.12 5.63
CA THR A 53 3.43 -10.04 4.76
C THR A 53 2.92 -8.84 5.57
N MET A 54 2.50 -9.06 6.83
CA MET A 54 1.95 -8.00 7.69
C MET A 54 2.91 -6.84 7.93
N LYS A 55 4.23 -7.06 7.85
CA LYS A 55 5.23 -6.00 7.98
C LYS A 55 5.03 -4.85 6.98
N TYR A 56 4.43 -5.09 5.82
CA TYR A 56 4.16 -4.04 4.81
C TYR A 56 2.92 -3.21 5.13
N VAL A 57 1.96 -3.77 5.86
CA VAL A 57 0.75 -3.05 6.28
C VAL A 57 1.09 -1.97 7.30
N HIS A 58 2.01 -2.26 8.22
CA HIS A 58 2.39 -1.32 9.28
C HIS A 58 3.20 -0.12 8.80
N ILE A 59 3.88 -0.23 7.65
CA ILE A 59 4.75 0.82 7.10
C ILE A 59 3.93 1.95 6.46
N SER A 60 2.72 1.66 5.96
CA SER A 60 1.94 2.62 5.17
C SER A 60 1.14 3.61 6.05
N GLU A 61 1.83 4.55 6.70
CA GLU A 61 1.22 5.67 7.43
C GLU A 61 0.29 6.53 6.56
N ARG A 62 0.63 6.69 5.26
CA ARG A 62 -0.21 7.41 4.30
C ARG A 62 -1.59 6.78 4.16
N ARG A 63 -1.66 5.45 4.02
CA ARG A 63 -2.93 4.71 3.90
C ARG A 63 -3.79 4.82 5.15
N LYS A 64 -3.19 4.82 6.35
CA LYS A 64 -3.94 5.03 7.60
C LYS A 64 -4.66 6.38 7.59
N LYS A 65 -3.98 7.45 7.16
CA LYS A 65 -4.57 8.79 7.02
C LYS A 65 -5.67 8.83 5.96
N GLU A 66 -5.45 8.21 4.80
CA GLU A 66 -6.45 8.15 3.72
C GLU A 66 -7.72 7.44 4.16
N GLN A 67 -7.61 6.33 4.90
CA GLN A 67 -8.77 5.58 5.38
C GLN A 67 -9.59 6.40 6.40
N ILE A 68 -8.94 7.09 7.34
CA ILE A 68 -9.64 7.98 8.30
C ILE A 68 -10.37 9.11 7.57
N ASN A 69 -9.72 9.74 6.59
CA ASN A 69 -10.33 10.82 5.81
C ASN A 69 -11.59 10.38 5.04
N VAL A 70 -11.65 9.12 4.59
CA VAL A 70 -12.84 8.56 3.94
C VAL A 70 -13.98 8.43 4.94
N PHE A 71 -13.71 7.89 6.14
CA PHE A 71 -14.72 7.80 7.19
C PHE A 71 -15.24 9.18 7.61
N ASP A 72 -14.35 10.16 7.81
CA ASP A 72 -14.74 11.52 8.18
C ASP A 72 -15.68 12.16 7.13
N LYS A 73 -15.39 11.98 5.84
CA LYS A 73 -16.25 12.46 4.76
C LYS A 73 -17.63 11.81 4.76
N ILE A 74 -17.69 10.50 4.99
CA ILE A 74 -18.96 9.76 5.04
C ILE A 74 -19.83 10.29 6.20
N PHE A 75 -19.25 10.47 7.39
CA PHE A 75 -19.99 10.94 8.56
C PHE A 75 -20.37 12.44 8.50
N GLN A 76 -19.54 13.29 7.88
CA GLN A 76 -19.89 14.69 7.63
C GLN A 76 -21.04 14.83 6.62
N THR A 77 -21.01 14.04 5.54
CA THR A 77 -22.07 14.07 4.52
C THR A 77 -23.39 13.57 5.11
N ALA A 78 -23.37 12.48 5.89
CA ALA A 78 -24.56 11.94 6.56
C ALA A 78 -25.17 12.89 7.60
N SER A 79 -24.37 13.78 8.20
CA SER A 79 -24.84 14.80 9.15
C SER A 79 -25.44 16.02 8.43
N ALA A 80 -24.96 16.36 7.23
CA ALA A 80 -25.49 17.45 6.43
C ALA A 80 -26.89 17.14 5.84
N GLU A 81 -27.17 15.88 5.53
CA GLU A 81 -28.48 15.47 4.97
C GLU A 81 -29.63 15.51 6.00
N LYS A 82 -29.33 15.42 7.31
CA LYS A 82 -30.36 15.53 8.37
C LYS A 82 -30.81 16.97 8.66
N GLY A 83 -30.19 17.98 8.04
CA GLY A 83 -30.57 19.40 8.21
C GLY A 83 -31.62 19.93 7.22
N GLY A 84 -32.11 19.12 6.27
CA GLY A 84 -32.92 19.58 5.13
C GLY A 84 -34.43 19.28 5.16
N GLN A 85 -34.95 18.59 6.16
CA GLN A 85 -36.41 18.37 6.31
C GLN A 85 -36.93 19.17 7.50
N GLY A 86 -37.20 20.44 7.27
CA GLY A 86 -37.69 21.36 8.30
C GLY A 86 -37.81 22.80 7.83
N ALA A 87 -38.34 23.05 6.63
CA ALA A 87 -38.84 24.36 6.27
C ALA A 87 -39.85 24.25 5.12
N ALA A 88 -41.06 24.77 5.39
CA ALA A 88 -42.24 24.96 4.53
C ALA A 88 -43.15 23.73 4.32
#